data_AF-A0A0W7Z317-F1
#
_entry.id   AF-A0A0W7Z317-F1
#
_cell.length_a   1.000
_cell.length_b   1.000
_cell.length_c   1.000
_cell.angle_alpha   90.00
_cell.angle_beta   90.00
_cell.angle_gamma   90.00
#
_symmetry.space_group_name_H-M   'P 1'
#
loop_
_entity.id
_entity.type
_entity.pdbx_description
1 polymer ?
#
loop_
_entity_poly.entity_id
_entity_poly.type
_entity_poly.pdbx_seq_one_letter_code
_entity_poly.pdbx_strand_id
1 'polypeptide(L)'
;MKKALAALVFVAIGTPVMAQMSPVGLWKSVDEKTGAPKSEVRISESGGVLTGKVERILREGADPSAVCDQCTDDRKGKPIVGLEIIRGAKQAEGKTVWEDGKILDPENGKTYTLRLTPVDGGQKLEVRGSIGPFGRTQTWVRVQ
;
A
#
# COMPACT_ATOMS: atom_id res chain seq x y z
N MET A 1 50.57 -29.15 31.54
CA MET A 1 50.24 -27.80 31.04
C MET A 1 50.30 -27.80 29.51
N LYS A 2 49.16 -27.61 28.83
CA LYS A 2 49.00 -26.81 27.60
C LYS A 2 47.55 -26.97 27.13
N LYS A 3 46.97 -25.81 26.82
CA LYS A 3 45.56 -25.48 26.95
C LYS A 3 44.77 -25.94 25.73
N ALA A 4 43.60 -26.56 25.96
CA ALA A 4 42.61 -26.78 24.92
C ALA A 4 41.98 -25.42 24.56
N LEU A 5 42.17 -24.95 23.32
CA LEU A 5 41.38 -23.85 22.76
C LEU A 5 40.16 -24.46 22.07
N ALA A 6 38.98 -24.25 22.66
CA ALA A 6 37.70 -24.47 22.00
C ALA A 6 37.38 -23.24 21.13
N ALA A 7 37.28 -23.44 19.82
CA ALA A 7 36.82 -22.41 18.89
C ALA A 7 35.28 -22.39 18.88
N LEU A 8 34.69 -21.31 19.37
CA LEU A 8 33.26 -21.02 19.26
C LEU A 8 32.95 -20.58 17.82
N VAL A 9 32.34 -21.47 17.03
CA VAL A 9 31.76 -21.13 15.73
C VAL A 9 30.41 -20.45 15.98
N PHE A 10 30.35 -19.14 15.75
CA PHE A 10 29.10 -18.38 15.80
C PHE A 10 28.41 -18.49 14.44
N VAL A 11 27.45 -19.41 14.30
CA VAL A 11 26.60 -19.50 13.11
C VAL A 11 25.54 -18.40 13.20
N ALA A 12 25.70 -17.34 12.43
CA ALA A 12 24.66 -16.34 12.24
C ALA A 12 23.53 -16.95 11.39
N ILE A 13 22.44 -17.37 12.04
CA ILE A 13 21.22 -17.83 11.38
C ILE A 13 20.50 -16.58 10.86
N GLY A 14 20.79 -16.18 9.62
CA GLY A 14 20.00 -15.17 8.92
C GLY A 14 18.66 -15.78 8.53
N THR A 15 17.57 -15.39 9.20
CA THR A 15 16.22 -15.75 8.73
C THR A 15 15.98 -15.06 7.39
N PRO A 16 15.57 -15.77 6.33
CA PRO A 16 15.17 -15.11 5.09
C PRO A 16 13.98 -14.20 5.40
N VAL A 17 14.11 -12.91 5.09
CA VAL A 17 12.98 -11.98 5.05
C VAL A 17 12.13 -12.39 3.85
N MET A 18 11.22 -13.33 4.08
CA MET A 18 10.17 -13.66 3.12
C MET A 18 9.26 -12.44 3.06
N ALA A 19 9.15 -11.83 1.88
CA ALA A 19 8.19 -10.75 1.67
C ALA A 19 6.78 -11.26 2.05
N GLN A 20 6.14 -10.54 2.97
CA GLN A 20 4.84 -10.95 3.49
C GLN A 20 3.78 -10.79 2.40
N MET A 21 3.00 -11.84 2.15
CA MET A 21 1.82 -11.80 1.27
C MET A 21 0.67 -11.02 1.91
N SER A 22 0.92 -9.75 2.22
CA SER A 22 0.01 -8.84 2.92
C SER A 22 0.06 -7.45 2.27
N PRO A 23 -1.07 -6.73 2.16
CA PRO A 23 -1.08 -5.34 1.71
C PRO A 23 -0.47 -4.37 2.72
N VAL A 24 -0.22 -4.78 3.97
CA VAL A 24 0.40 -3.89 4.97
C VAL A 24 1.82 -3.53 4.52
N GLY A 25 2.15 -2.24 4.57
CA GLY A 25 3.46 -1.73 4.15
C GLY A 25 3.38 -0.40 3.42
N LEU A 26 4.54 0.02 2.90
CA LEU A 26 4.68 1.22 2.09
C LEU A 26 4.73 0.85 0.61
N TRP A 27 3.89 1.49 -0.19
CA TRP A 27 3.69 1.17 -1.60
C TRP A 27 3.86 2.39 -2.47
N LYS A 28 4.52 2.22 -3.60
CA LYS A 28 4.67 3.23 -4.64
C LYS A 28 3.67 2.95 -5.75
N SER A 29 2.74 3.87 -5.96
CA SER A 29 1.85 3.85 -7.12
C SER A 29 2.57 4.41 -8.34
N VAL A 30 2.37 3.82 -9.51
CA VAL A 30 3.00 4.24 -10.78
C VAL A 30 1.95 4.60 -11.82
N ASP A 31 2.31 5.49 -12.73
CA ASP A 31 1.55 5.72 -13.95
C ASP A 31 1.77 4.53 -14.90
N GLU A 32 0.71 3.88 -15.35
CA GLU A 32 0.82 2.64 -16.14
C GLU A 32 1.36 2.87 -17.57
N LYS A 33 1.29 4.10 -18.08
CA LYS A 33 1.76 4.42 -19.43
C LYS A 33 3.24 4.79 -19.43
N THR A 34 3.65 5.56 -18.43
CA THR A 34 5.00 6.15 -18.36
C THR A 34 5.92 5.44 -17.38
N GLY A 35 5.37 4.63 -16.46
CA GLY A 35 6.12 4.04 -15.33
C GLY A 35 6.52 5.04 -14.26
N ALA A 36 6.16 6.32 -14.41
CA ALA A 36 6.57 7.37 -13.49
C ALA A 36 5.90 7.20 -12.11
N PRO A 37 6.64 7.42 -11.01
CA PRO A 37 6.07 7.33 -9.67
C PRO A 37 5.07 8.46 -9.42
N LYS A 38 3.88 8.13 -8.90
CA LYS A 38 2.84 9.11 -8.57
C LYS A 38 2.84 9.51 -7.09
N SER A 39 2.84 8.52 -6.21
CA SER A 39 2.73 8.70 -4.76
C SER A 39 3.22 7.48 -4.00
N GLU A 40 3.60 7.68 -2.74
CA GLU A 40 3.76 6.61 -1.77
C GLU A 40 2.54 6.57 -0.85
N VAL A 41 1.99 5.38 -0.64
CA VAL A 41 0.82 5.13 0.19
C VAL A 41 1.20 4.10 1.25
N ARG A 42 1.00 4.44 2.52
CA ARG A 42 1.17 3.51 3.63
C ARG A 42 -0.15 2.86 3.94
N ILE A 43 -0.18 1.54 3.89
CA ILE A 43 -1.30 0.71 4.31
C ILE A 43 -0.98 0.15 5.71
N SER A 44 -1.95 0.28 6.62
CA SER A 44 -1.85 -0.19 8.00
C SER A 44 -3.09 -0.99 8.37
N GLU A 45 -2.94 -1.87 9.35
CA GLU A 45 -3.99 -2.77 9.81
C GLU A 45 -4.29 -2.53 11.27
N SER A 46 -5.57 -2.55 11.63
CA SER A 46 -6.03 -2.54 13.02
C SER A 46 -7.30 -3.37 13.13
N GLY A 47 -7.26 -4.41 13.97
CA GLY A 47 -8.42 -5.29 14.18
C GLY A 47 -8.93 -5.99 12.92
N GLY A 48 -8.03 -6.40 12.01
CA GLY A 48 -8.37 -7.04 10.74
C GLY A 48 -8.84 -6.09 9.65
N VAL A 49 -8.84 -4.78 9.90
CA VAL A 49 -9.28 -3.75 8.95
C VAL A 49 -8.10 -2.95 8.44
N LEU A 50 -7.96 -2.88 7.12
CA LEU A 50 -6.96 -2.07 6.45
C LEU A 50 -7.44 -0.64 6.24
N THR A 51 -6.52 0.27 6.52
CA THR A 51 -6.60 1.70 6.16
C THR A 51 -5.36 2.06 5.36
N GLY A 52 -5.43 3.12 4.57
CA GLY A 52 -4.26 3.58 3.81
C GLY A 52 -4.23 5.08 3.62
N LYS A 53 -3.06 5.67 3.84
CA LYS A 53 -2.81 7.10 3.78
C LYS A 53 -1.73 7.43 2.77
N VAL A 54 -1.88 8.54 2.06
CA VAL A 54 -0.81 9.07 1.22
C VAL A 54 0.31 9.57 2.12
N GLU A 55 1.50 9.00 2.00
CA GLU A 55 2.69 9.41 2.76
C GLU A 55 3.48 10.48 2.01
N ARG A 56 3.61 10.33 0.69
CA ARG A 56 4.33 11.27 -0.18
C ARG A 56 3.69 11.38 -1.56
N ILE A 57 3.77 12.56 -2.17
CA ILE A 57 3.47 12.76 -3.60
C ILE A 57 4.81 12.77 -4.32
N LEU A 58 4.95 11.95 -5.37
CA LEU A 58 6.20 11.77 -6.12
C LEU A 58 6.15 12.34 -7.53
N ARG A 59 4.97 12.74 -7.99
CA ARG A 59 4.80 13.37 -9.32
C ARG A 59 5.57 14.67 -9.38
N GLU A 60 6.31 14.86 -10.47
CA GLU A 60 7.02 16.11 -10.73
C GLU A 60 6.06 17.30 -10.80
N GLY A 61 6.47 18.43 -10.20
CA GLY A 61 5.65 19.65 -10.13
C GLY A 61 4.43 19.56 -9.19
N ALA A 62 4.28 18.47 -8.41
CA ALA A 62 3.21 18.40 -7.43
C ALA A 62 3.41 19.42 -6.31
N ASP A 63 2.34 20.15 -5.99
CA ASP A 63 2.29 21.04 -4.84
C ASP A 63 2.24 20.21 -3.54
N PRO A 64 3.24 20.33 -2.63
CA PRO A 64 3.23 19.65 -1.34
C PRO A 64 2.06 20.06 -0.43
N SER A 65 1.49 21.24 -0.67
CA SER A 65 0.34 21.79 0.06
C SER A 65 -1.00 21.46 -0.59
N ALA A 66 -1.01 20.68 -1.67
CA ALA A 66 -2.23 20.30 -2.37
C ALA A 66 -3.24 19.67 -1.40
N VAL A 67 -4.50 20.08 -1.54
CA VAL A 67 -5.65 19.59 -0.76
C VAL A 67 -6.61 18.82 -1.67
N CYS A 68 -7.48 17.98 -1.09
CA CYS A 68 -8.52 17.31 -1.86
C CYS A 68 -9.75 18.22 -2.05
N ASP A 69 -9.72 19.11 -3.03
CA ASP A 69 -10.84 20.03 -3.31
C ASP A 69 -12.05 19.33 -3.94
N GLN A 70 -11.80 18.25 -4.71
CA GLN A 70 -12.84 17.48 -5.39
C GLN A 70 -13.56 16.50 -4.47
N CYS A 71 -12.99 16.19 -3.31
CA CYS A 71 -13.62 15.33 -2.31
C CYS A 71 -14.96 15.92 -1.85
N THR A 72 -15.93 15.06 -1.54
CA THR A 72 -17.27 15.46 -1.10
C THR A 72 -17.60 15.02 0.33
N ASP A 73 -16.70 14.30 0.99
CA ASP A 73 -16.88 13.79 2.34
C ASP A 73 -15.97 14.52 3.36
N ASP A 74 -15.71 13.89 4.50
CA ASP A 74 -14.86 14.39 5.58
C ASP A 74 -13.40 14.67 5.17
N ARG A 75 -13.02 14.33 3.94
CA ARG A 75 -11.68 14.57 3.36
C ARG A 75 -11.61 15.81 2.50
N LYS A 76 -12.73 16.49 2.24
CA LYS A 76 -12.76 17.76 1.48
C LYS A 76 -11.88 18.83 2.14
N GLY A 77 -11.02 19.46 1.35
CA GLY A 77 -10.13 20.54 1.79
C GLY A 77 -9.01 20.10 2.73
N LYS A 78 -8.85 18.79 2.98
CA LYS A 78 -7.72 18.27 3.76
C LYS A 78 -6.48 18.10 2.87
N PRO A 79 -5.26 18.28 3.42
CA PRO A 79 -4.02 18.02 2.68
C PRO A 79 -4.00 16.61 2.10
N ILE A 80 -3.53 16.47 0.85
CA ILE A 80 -3.38 15.17 0.19
C ILE A 80 -2.34 14.34 0.94
N VAL A 81 -1.23 14.93 1.37
CA VAL A 81 -0.27 14.25 2.25
C VAL A 81 -0.93 14.02 3.62
N GLY A 82 -0.95 12.76 4.06
CA GLY A 82 -1.66 12.31 5.25
C GLY A 82 -3.12 11.94 5.02
N LEU A 83 -3.67 12.20 3.83
CA LEU A 83 -5.06 11.88 3.51
C LEU A 83 -5.29 10.38 3.51
N GLU A 84 -6.31 9.94 4.24
CA GLU A 84 -6.76 8.56 4.23
C GLU A 84 -7.57 8.27 2.96
N ILE A 85 -6.96 7.55 2.03
CA ILE A 85 -7.57 7.20 0.75
C ILE A 85 -8.16 5.79 0.74
N ILE A 86 -7.63 4.86 1.53
CA ILE A 86 -8.15 3.49 1.67
C ILE A 86 -8.86 3.35 3.02
N ARG A 87 -10.08 2.84 3.01
CA ARG A 87 -10.89 2.62 4.22
C ARG A 87 -11.59 1.28 4.18
N GLY A 88 -11.53 0.52 5.28
CA GLY A 88 -12.45 -0.58 5.55
C GLY A 88 -12.17 -1.90 4.83
N ALA A 89 -11.03 -2.05 4.14
CA ALA A 89 -10.73 -3.29 3.43
C ALA A 89 -10.39 -4.43 4.41
N LYS A 90 -10.96 -5.62 4.19
CA LYS A 90 -10.79 -6.78 5.07
C LYS A 90 -10.37 -8.00 4.26
N GLN A 91 -9.60 -8.89 4.87
CA GLN A 91 -9.21 -10.13 4.21
C GLN A 91 -10.43 -11.00 3.97
N ALA A 92 -10.62 -11.47 2.75
CA ALA A 92 -11.63 -12.46 2.44
C ALA A 92 -11.25 -13.81 3.06
N GLU A 93 -12.24 -14.51 3.61
CA GLU A 93 -12.03 -15.77 4.33
C GLU A 93 -11.32 -16.81 3.44
N GLY A 94 -10.23 -17.38 3.96
CA GLY A 94 -9.44 -18.41 3.28
C GLY A 94 -8.68 -17.93 2.04
N LYS A 95 -8.58 -16.62 1.79
CA LYS A 95 -7.95 -16.07 0.58
C LYS A 95 -6.93 -14.98 0.90
N THR A 96 -5.93 -14.83 0.04
CA THR A 96 -4.93 -13.74 0.10
C THR A 96 -5.42 -12.54 -0.71
N VAL A 97 -6.63 -12.08 -0.41
CA VAL A 97 -7.26 -10.92 -1.05
C VAL A 97 -8.02 -10.13 0.00
N TRP A 98 -8.01 -8.81 -0.12
CA TRP A 98 -8.76 -7.91 0.76
C TRP A 98 -9.82 -7.17 -0.04
N GLU A 99 -11.07 -7.23 0.42
CA GLU A 99 -12.26 -6.72 -0.26
C GLU A 99 -13.11 -5.87 0.71
N ASP A 100 -14.35 -5.52 0.34
CA ASP A 100 -15.32 -4.68 1.07
C ASP A 100 -14.92 -3.22 1.35
N GLY A 101 -13.64 -2.89 1.18
CA GLY A 101 -13.13 -1.55 1.37
C GLY A 101 -13.50 -0.57 0.27
N LYS A 102 -13.11 0.67 0.50
CA LYS A 102 -13.24 1.77 -0.43
C LYS A 102 -11.89 2.44 -0.66
N ILE A 103 -11.67 2.90 -1.88
CA ILE A 103 -10.53 3.75 -2.24
C ILE A 103 -11.02 5.07 -2.83
N LEU A 104 -10.51 6.19 -2.33
CA LEU A 104 -10.73 7.52 -2.86
C LEU A 104 -9.60 7.87 -3.83
N ASP A 105 -9.96 8.42 -4.98
CA ASP A 105 -9.03 9.12 -5.87
C ASP A 105 -9.11 10.63 -5.59
N PRO A 106 -8.06 11.24 -4.97
CA PRO A 106 -8.06 12.66 -4.66
C PRO A 106 -8.07 13.56 -5.91
N GLU A 107 -7.64 13.05 -7.08
CA GLU A 107 -7.57 13.83 -8.32
C GLU A 107 -8.97 14.16 -8.88
N ASN A 108 -9.95 13.29 -8.62
CA ASN A 108 -11.33 13.48 -9.10
C ASN A 108 -12.40 13.40 -8.00
N GLY A 109 -11.99 13.20 -6.74
CA GLY A 109 -12.87 13.15 -5.58
C GLY A 109 -13.76 11.92 -5.48
N LYS A 110 -13.62 10.95 -6.40
CA LYS A 110 -14.52 9.79 -6.47
C LYS A 110 -14.02 8.66 -5.59
N THR A 111 -14.97 7.96 -4.99
CA THR A 111 -14.72 6.77 -4.19
C THR A 111 -15.18 5.52 -4.93
N TYR A 112 -14.34 4.48 -4.92
CA TYR A 112 -14.52 3.22 -5.62
C TYR A 112 -14.56 2.06 -4.64
N THR A 113 -15.22 0.96 -4.99
CA THR A 113 -15.04 -0.32 -4.29
C THR A 113 -13.61 -0.80 -4.50
N LEU A 114 -12.97 -1.25 -3.42
CA LEU A 114 -11.58 -1.63 -3.41
C LEU A 114 -11.42 -3.14 -3.30
N ARG A 115 -10.51 -3.68 -4.09
CA ARG A 115 -9.91 -5.00 -3.90
C ARG A 115 -8.39 -4.89 -3.94
N LEU A 116 -7.71 -5.49 -2.97
CA LEU A 116 -6.25 -5.55 -2.88
C LEU A 116 -5.79 -7.00 -2.99
N THR A 117 -4.85 -7.27 -3.90
CA THR A 117 -4.24 -8.60 -4.06
C THR A 117 -2.72 -8.47 -4.04
N PRO A 118 -2.03 -8.88 -2.97
CA PRO A 118 -0.59 -9.03 -2.99
C PRO A 118 -0.20 -10.09 -4.03
N VAL A 119 0.78 -9.78 -4.87
CA VAL A 119 1.29 -10.67 -5.92
C VAL A 119 2.82 -10.64 -5.92
N ASP A 120 3.44 -11.49 -6.74
CA ASP A 120 4.91 -11.50 -6.91
C ASP A 120 5.67 -11.69 -5.58
N GLY A 121 5.24 -12.69 -4.81
CA GLY A 121 5.78 -12.94 -3.46
C GLY A 121 5.55 -11.79 -2.48
N GLY A 122 4.60 -10.89 -2.76
CA GLY A 122 4.31 -9.72 -1.94
C GLY A 122 5.06 -8.47 -2.38
N GLN A 123 5.93 -8.52 -3.39
CA GLN A 123 6.67 -7.34 -3.89
C GLN A 123 5.78 -6.36 -4.68
N LYS A 124 4.63 -6.82 -5.15
CA LYS A 124 3.64 -6.04 -5.89
C LYS A 124 2.27 -6.15 -5.25
N LEU A 125 1.47 -5.11 -5.44
CA LEU A 125 0.08 -5.06 -4.99
C LEU A 125 -0.80 -4.68 -6.16
N GLU A 126 -1.72 -5.56 -6.53
CA GLU A 126 -2.81 -5.19 -7.42
C GLU A 126 -3.85 -4.40 -6.61
N VAL A 127 -4.07 -3.15 -6.99
CA VAL A 127 -5.05 -2.23 -6.39
C VAL A 127 -6.16 -2.01 -7.40
N ARG A 128 -7.31 -2.67 -7.18
CA ARG A 128 -8.46 -2.57 -8.07
C ARG A 128 -9.53 -1.67 -7.48
N GLY A 129 -9.88 -0.62 -8.23
CA GLY A 129 -11.04 0.23 -7.99
C GLY A 129 -12.18 -0.07 -8.97
N SER A 130 -13.41 -0.25 -8.49
CA SER A 130 -14.58 -0.51 -9.35
C SER A 130 -15.86 0.21 -8.95
N ILE A 131 -16.75 0.37 -9.93
CA ILE A 131 -18.17 0.73 -9.78
C ILE A 131 -18.98 -0.36 -10.48
N GLY A 132 -19.64 -1.23 -9.71
CA GLY A 132 -20.29 -2.42 -10.26
C GLY A 132 -19.29 -3.33 -10.98
N PRO A 133 -19.59 -3.83 -12.20
CA PRO A 133 -18.70 -4.72 -12.95
C PRO A 133 -17.51 -3.98 -13.59
N PHE A 134 -17.58 -2.66 -13.72
CA PHE A 134 -16.54 -1.86 -14.37
C PHE A 134 -15.49 -1.41 -13.37
N GLY A 135 -14.22 -1.64 -13.68
CA GLY A 135 -13.13 -1.25 -12.79
C GLY A 135 -11.79 -1.29 -13.48
N ARG A 136 -10.81 -0.67 -12.83
CA ARG A 136 -9.41 -0.64 -13.26
C ARG A 136 -8.55 -1.20 -12.14
N THR A 137 -7.51 -1.90 -12.54
CA THR A 137 -6.50 -2.43 -11.62
C THR A 137 -5.21 -1.70 -11.90
N GLN A 138 -4.57 -1.16 -10.86
CA GLN A 138 -3.22 -0.65 -10.91
C GLN A 138 -2.28 -1.60 -10.20
N THR A 139 -1.03 -1.68 -10.65
CA THR A 139 0.02 -2.40 -9.91
C THR A 139 0.87 -1.40 -9.13
N TRP A 140 0.90 -1.54 -7.82
CA TRP A 140 1.80 -0.78 -6.95
C TRP A 140 3.02 -1.63 -6.59
N VAL A 141 4.16 -0.97 -6.38
CA VAL A 141 5.43 -1.62 -6.07
C VAL A 141 5.77 -1.39 -4.60
N ARG A 142 6.15 -2.46 -3.90
CA ARG A 142 6.56 -2.37 -2.50
C ARG A 142 7.85 -1.56 -2.37
N VAL A 143 7.89 -0.65 -1.41
CA VAL A 143 9.08 0.17 -1.10
C VAL A 143 9.94 -0.48 -0.02
N GLN A 144 9.30 -1.20 0.92
CA GLN A 144 9.90 -1.86 2.08
C GLN A 144 9.33 -3.26 2.25
#